data_AF-A0A3D1J9L4-F1
#
_entry.id   AF-A0A3D1J9L4-F1
#
_cell.length_a   1.000
_cell.length_b   1.000
_cell.length_c   1.000
_cell.angle_alpha   90.00
_cell.angle_beta   90.00
_cell.angle_gamma   90.00
#
_symmetry.space_group_name_H-M   'P 1'
#
loop_
_entity.id
_entity.type
_entity.pdbx_description
1 polymer ?
#
loop_
_entity_poly.entity_id
_entity_poly.type
_entity_poly.pdbx_seq_one_letter_code
_entity_poly.pdbx_strand_id
1 'polypeptide(L)' 'RSGDDIKAGTEIGRCGNSGNSSHPHIHIQAMDQSDFHLAKGIPLYFTDYLEKKNSCPKTKRVASGMPNHAMRIKPLI' A
#
# COMPACT_ATOMS: atom_id res chain seq x y z
N ARG A 1 5.90 12.99 -13.61
CA ARG A 1 5.03 14.18 -13.80
C ARG A 1 3.75 13.74 -14.50
N SER A 2 2.77 14.62 -14.62
CA SER A 2 1.54 14.29 -15.34
C SER A 2 1.88 13.88 -16.77
N GLY A 3 1.41 12.69 -17.17
CA GLY A 3 1.73 12.10 -18.47
C GLY A 3 2.98 11.21 -18.50
N ASP A 4 3.71 11.04 -17.39
CA ASP A 4 4.83 10.10 -17.34
C ASP A 4 4.33 8.65 -17.33
N ASP A 5 4.90 7.83 -18.21
CA ASP A 5 4.76 6.38 -18.15
C ASP A 5 5.67 5.81 -17.05
N ILE A 6 5.07 5.11 -16.09
CA ILE A 6 5.79 4.45 -14.99
C ILE A 6 5.69 2.93 -15.10
N LYS A 7 6.69 2.23 -14.58
CA LYS A 7 6.71 0.76 -14.49
C LYS A 7 6.63 0.32 -13.03
N ALA A 8 6.19 -0.91 -12.80
CA ALA A 8 6.24 -1.51 -11.47
C ALA A 8 7.67 -1.41 -10.88
N GLY A 9 7.77 -0.97 -9.62
CA GLY A 9 9.05 -0.72 -8.95
C GLY A 9 9.60 0.71 -9.09
N THR A 10 8.96 1.58 -9.89
CA THR A 10 9.37 2.99 -9.97
C THR A 10 9.04 3.74 -8.67
N GLU A 11 10.02 4.41 -8.05
CA GLU A 11 9.78 5.30 -6.91
C GLU A 11 9.03 6.55 -7.40
N ILE A 12 7.78 6.72 -6.95
CA ILE A 12 6.92 7.86 -7.33
C ILE A 12 6.75 8.89 -6.20
N GLY A 13 7.26 8.59 -5.01
CA GLY A 13 7.15 9.46 -3.84
C GLY A 13 7.66 8.79 -2.56
N ARG A 14 7.75 9.59 -1.49
CA ARG A 14 8.18 9.17 -0.15
C ARG A 14 7.10 9.47 0.88
N CYS A 15 7.12 8.74 2.00
CA CYS A 15 6.28 9.03 3.15
C CYS A 15 6.47 10.49 3.59
N GLY A 16 5.36 11.16 3.87
CA GLY A 16 5.33 12.56 4.26
C GLY A 16 4.19 12.86 5.21
N ASN A 17 4.02 14.13 5.54
CA ASN A 17 2.97 14.61 6.45
C ASN A 17 2.40 15.96 5.98
N SER A 18 2.20 16.12 4.67
CA SER A 18 1.61 17.33 4.10
C SER A 18 0.08 17.35 4.26
N GLY A 19 -0.52 18.54 4.33
CA GLY A 19 -1.97 18.71 4.47
C GLY A 19 -2.42 18.65 5.94
N ASN A 20 -3.68 18.26 6.17
CA ASN A 20 -4.25 18.16 7.51
C ASN A 20 -4.04 16.76 8.10
N SER A 21 -2.83 16.48 8.58
CA SER A 21 -2.45 15.19 9.16
C SER A 21 -1.58 15.35 10.41
N SER A 22 -1.78 14.46 11.38
CA SER A 22 -1.06 14.47 12.66
C SER A 22 0.27 13.71 12.63
N HIS A 23 0.45 12.75 11.73
CA HIS A 23 1.62 11.87 11.69
C HIS A 23 2.00 11.49 10.26
N PRO A 24 3.28 11.17 9.97
CA PRO A 24 3.69 10.74 8.64
C PRO A 24 3.06 9.41 8.22
N HIS A 25 2.41 9.38 7.07
CA HIS A 25 1.88 8.16 6.46
C HIS A 25 1.61 8.36 4.96
N ILE A 26 1.27 7.27 4.29
CA ILE A 26 0.87 7.25 2.88
C ILE A 26 -0.60 6.87 2.80
N HIS A 27 -1.42 7.73 2.18
CA HIS A 27 -2.76 7.40 1.74
C HIS A 27 -2.71 6.91 0.30
N ILE A 28 -3.34 5.76 0.02
CA ILE A 28 -3.49 5.19 -1.32
C ILE A 28 -4.96 4.93 -1.61
N GLN A 29 -5.36 5.20 -2.85
CA GLN A 29 -6.68 4.92 -3.37
C GLN A 29 -6.54 4.39 -4.79
N ALA A 30 -7.23 3.29 -5.08
CA ALA A 30 -7.33 2.71 -6.42
C ALA A 30 -8.80 2.61 -6.82
N MET A 31 -9.10 3.09 -8.02
CA MET A 31 -10.45 3.24 -8.55
C MET A 31 -10.46 2.93 -10.05
N ASP A 32 -11.58 2.43 -10.56
CA ASP A 32 -11.71 1.92 -11.94
C ASP A 32 -11.96 3.00 -13.01
N GLN A 33 -12.25 4.23 -12.59
CA GLN A 33 -12.43 5.38 -13.47
C GLN A 33 -12.06 6.67 -12.75
N SER A 34 -11.98 7.79 -13.48
CA SER A 34 -11.59 9.10 -12.95
C SER A 34 -12.70 9.83 -12.20
N ASP A 35 -13.98 9.61 -12.54
CA ASP A 35 -15.10 10.23 -11.84
C ASP A 35 -15.36 9.50 -10.52
N PHE A 36 -14.99 10.13 -9.40
CA PHE A 36 -15.12 9.56 -8.06
C PHE A 36 -16.57 9.24 -7.66
N HIS A 37 -17.56 9.95 -8.21
CA HIS A 37 -18.97 9.68 -7.88
C HIS A 37 -19.48 8.38 -8.51
N LEU A 38 -18.88 7.95 -9.62
CA LEU A 38 -19.26 6.76 -10.36
C LEU A 38 -18.30 5.58 -10.13
N ALA A 39 -17.09 5.88 -9.66
CA ALA A 39 -16.04 4.90 -9.54
C ALA A 39 -16.29 3.83 -8.49
N LYS A 40 -15.80 2.62 -8.77
CA LYS A 40 -15.71 1.52 -7.82
C LYS A 40 -14.29 1.42 -7.30
N GLY A 41 -14.19 1.11 -6.01
CA GLY A 41 -12.90 0.82 -5.38
C GLY A 41 -12.31 -0.48 -5.94
N ILE A 42 -11.01 -0.46 -6.24
CA ILE A 42 -10.25 -1.64 -6.65
C ILE A 42 -9.51 -2.19 -5.42
N PRO A 43 -9.61 -3.50 -5.12
CA PRO A 43 -8.82 -4.11 -4.05
C PRO A 43 -7.32 -3.95 -4.25
N LEU A 44 -6.62 -3.53 -3.20
CA LEU A 44 -5.17 -3.35 -3.20
C LEU A 44 -4.48 -4.57 -2.58
N TYR A 45 -3.59 -5.18 -3.36
CA TYR A 45 -2.76 -6.30 -2.93
C TYR A 45 -1.30 -5.86 -2.86
N PHE A 46 -0.61 -6.33 -1.83
CA PHE A 46 0.82 -6.15 -1.67
C PHE A 46 1.53 -7.45 -2.06
N THR A 47 2.67 -7.32 -2.71
CA THR A 47 3.49 -8.45 -3.14
C THR A 47 4.72 -8.60 -2.26
N ASP A 48 5.14 -9.84 -2.06
CA ASP A 48 6.41 -10.22 -1.43
C ASP A 48 6.75 -9.49 -0.12
N TYR A 49 5.99 -9.82 0.92
CA TYR A 49 6.23 -9.31 2.27
C TYR A 49 6.30 -10.43 3.32
N LEU A 50 7.01 -10.14 4.41
CA LEU A 50 6.96 -10.90 5.64
C LEU A 50 5.86 -10.35 6.53
N GLU A 51 4.94 -11.21 6.91
CA GLU A 51 3.87 -10.91 7.86
C GLU A 51 4.27 -11.39 9.26
N LYS A 52 4.12 -10.52 10.26
CA LYS A 52 4.23 -10.84 11.68
C LYS A 52 2.91 -10.56 12.39
N LYS A 53 2.38 -11.57 13.07
CA LYS A 53 1.23 -11.42 13.99
C LYS A 53 1.73 -11.03 15.37
N ASN A 54 1.01 -10.16 16.07
CA ASN A 54 1.39 -9.78 17.45
C ASN A 54 1.43 -10.99 18.40
N SER A 55 0.54 -11.96 18.19
CA SER A 55 0.40 -13.15 19.03
C SER A 55 1.40 -14.28 18.71
N CYS A 56 2.20 -14.17 17.65
CA CYS A 56 3.13 -15.22 17.25
C CYS A 56 4.50 -14.64 16.85
N PRO A 57 5.61 -15.13 17.40
CA PRO A 57 6.94 -14.63 17.04
C PRO A 57 7.37 -15.02 15.62
N LYS A 58 6.74 -16.03 15.01
CA LYS A 58 7.09 -16.51 13.67
C LYS A 58 6.59 -15.53 12.60
N THR A 59 7.44 -15.29 11.61
CA THR A 59 7.09 -14.55 10.41
C THR A 59 6.68 -15.51 9.29
N LYS A 60 5.72 -15.11 8.49
CA LYS A 60 5.25 -15.85 7.31
C LYS A 60 5.54 -15.02 6.07
N ARG A 61 6.13 -15.63 5.04
CA ARG A 61 6.23 -15.00 3.71
C ARG A 61 4.86 -15.06 3.01
N VAL A 62 4.45 -13.94 2.45
CA VAL A 62 3.25 -13.81 1.63
C VAL A 62 3.69 -13.32 0.25
N ALA A 63 3.42 -14.11 -0.79
CA ALA A 63 3.76 -13.75 -2.17
C ALA A 63 2.84 -12.65 -2.71
N SER A 64 1.53 -12.73 -2.42
CA SER A 64 0.55 -11.69 -2.72
C SER A 64 -0.61 -11.77 -1.73
N GLY A 65 -1.07 -10.62 -1.23
CA GLY A 65 -2.19 -10.56 -0.31
C GLY A 65 -2.48 -9.15 0.20
N MET A 66 -3.66 -8.98 0.80
CA MET A 66 -4.02 -7.78 1.54
C MET A 66 -3.67 -7.99 3.03
N PRO A 67 -2.72 -7.22 3.59
CA PRO A 67 -2.46 -7.24 5.03
C PRO A 67 -3.70 -6.80 5.81
N ASN A 68 -3.91 -7.36 7.00
CA ASN A 68 -4.93 -6.85 7.91
C ASN A 68 -4.35 -5.83 8.90
N HIS A 69 -5.23 -5.06 9.55
CA HIS A 69 -4.84 -4.01 10.49
C HIS A 69 -4.03 -4.51 11.71
N ALA A 70 -4.18 -5.78 12.10
CA ALA A 70 -3.48 -6.36 13.26
C ALA A 70 -2.07 -6.89 12.92
N MET A 71 -1.66 -6.81 11.66
CA MET A 71 -0.39 -7.35 11.17
C MET A 71 0.65 -6.25 10.98
N ARG A 72 1.88 -6.56 11.36
CA ARG A 72 3.05 -5.80 10.94
C ARG A 72 3.67 -6.52 9.75
N ILE A 73 3.87 -5.81 8.66
CA ILE A 73 4.51 -6.34 7.46
C ILE A 73 5.88 -5.72 7.25
N LYS A 74 6.80 -6.48 6.66
CA LYS A 74 8.11 -5.99 6.21
C LYS A 74 8.31 -6.42 4.75
N PRO A 75 8.64 -5.52 3.82
CA PRO A 75 8.95 -5.91 2.44
C PRO A 75 10.18 -6.83 2.39
N LEU A 76 10.25 -7.69 1.37
CA LEU A 76 11.41 -8.55 1.11
C LEU A 76 12.45 -7.92 0.17
N ILE A 77 12.08 -6.81 -0.47
CA ILE A 77 12.94 -5.95 -1.29
C ILE A 77 13.71 -4.94 -0.44
#